data_AF-A0A327RY00-F1
#
_entry.id   AF-A0A327RY00-F1
#
_cell.length_a   1.000
_cell.length_b   1.000
_cell.length_c   1.000
_cell.angle_alpha   90.00
_cell.angle_beta   90.00
_cell.angle_gamma   90.00
#
_symmetry.space_group_name_H-M   'P 1'
#
loop_
_entity.id
_entity.type
_entity.pdbx_description
1 polymer ?
#
loop_
_entity_poly.entity_id
_entity_poly.type
_entity_poly.pdbx_seq_one_letter_code
_entity_poly.pdbx_strand_id
1 'polypeptide(L)'
;YPELKKAYNLSLGLGNIFKICTSKEQAFKPLALWYNQVEESGIESFRTVSRSIQAHYLSILNFFLNRSTNASAESFNAKVKAFRATSRGVRDIKFFLFRLSKIYA
;
A
#
# COMPACT_ATOMS: atom_id res chain seq x y z
N TYR A 1 -26.73 -1.17 -8.26
CA TYR A 1 -25.38 -1.22 -8.84
C TYR A 1 -24.66 -2.53 -8.47
N PRO A 2 -24.89 -3.63 -9.21
CA PRO A 2 -24.33 -4.95 -8.90
C PRO A 2 -22.79 -5.00 -9.04
N GLU A 3 -22.22 -4.28 -10.00
CA GLU A 3 -20.77 -4.24 -10.25
C GLU A 3 -20.00 -3.50 -9.16
N LEU A 4 -20.48 -2.32 -8.72
CA LEU A 4 -19.94 -1.58 -7.58
C LEU A 4 -19.93 -2.42 -6.30
N LYS A 5 -20.99 -3.21 -6.06
CA LYS A 5 -21.05 -4.13 -4.91
C LYS A 5 -19.97 -5.22 -5.00
N LYS A 6 -19.74 -5.78 -6.18
CA LYS A 6 -18.65 -6.77 -6.40
C LYS A 6 -17.28 -6.14 -6.14
N ALA A 7 -17.01 -4.98 -6.73
CA ALA A 7 -15.77 -4.24 -6.50
C ALA A 7 -15.53 -3.94 -5.02
N TYR A 8 -16.56 -3.47 -4.32
CA TYR A 8 -16.50 -3.20 -2.88
C TYR A 8 -16.18 -4.46 -2.07
N ASN A 9 -16.85 -5.58 -2.37
CA ASN A 9 -16.59 -6.85 -1.69
C ASN A 9 -15.17 -7.37 -1.93
N LEU A 10 -14.62 -7.23 -3.15
CA LEU A 10 -13.24 -7.62 -3.45
C LEU A 10 -12.24 -6.78 -2.64
N SER A 11 -12.48 -5.46 -2.53
CA SER A 11 -11.65 -4.57 -1.72
C SER A 11 -11.69 -4.96 -0.24
N LEU A 12 -12.87 -5.23 0.31
CA LEU A 12 -13.01 -5.68 1.70
C LEU A 12 -12.37 -7.05 1.92
N GLY A 13 -12.52 -7.97 0.97
CA GLY A 13 -11.90 -9.29 1.01
C GLY A 13 -10.39 -9.19 1.14
N LEU A 14 -9.75 -8.36 0.31
CA LEU A 14 -8.31 -8.13 0.38
C LEU A 14 -7.91 -7.52 1.74
N GLY A 15 -8.61 -6.47 2.19
CA GLY A 15 -8.33 -5.85 3.49
C GLY A 15 -8.47 -6.81 4.67
N ASN A 16 -9.47 -7.69 4.64
CA ASN A 16 -9.68 -8.71 5.67
C ASN A 16 -8.52 -9.72 5.74
N ILE A 17 -7.93 -10.11 4.61
CA ILE A 17 -6.75 -10.99 4.59
C ILE A 17 -5.59 -10.35 5.36
N PHE A 18 -5.27 -9.08 5.05
CA PHE A 18 -4.20 -8.36 5.74
C PHE A 18 -4.49 -8.10 7.22
N LYS A 19 -5.77 -8.01 7.61
CA LYS A 19 -6.19 -7.80 9.00
C LYS A 19 -6.16 -9.07 9.84
N ILE A 20 -6.67 -10.18 9.30
CA ILE A 20 -6.94 -11.42 10.05
C ILE A 20 -5.70 -12.32 10.07
N CYS A 21 -5.01 -12.47 8.93
CA CYS A 21 -3.88 -13.39 8.85
C CYS A 21 -2.70 -12.88 9.69
N THR A 22 -2.11 -13.76 10.50
CA THR A 22 -0.97 -13.42 11.36
C THR A 22 0.35 -14.02 10.90
N SER A 23 0.33 -14.92 9.90
CA SER A 23 1.53 -15.53 9.32
C SER A 23 1.44 -15.66 7.80
N LYS A 24 2.58 -15.92 7.13
CA LYS A 24 2.65 -16.11 5.68
C LYS A 24 1.82 -17.32 5.22
N GLU A 25 1.89 -18.39 5.99
CA GLU A 25 1.23 -19.66 5.72
C GLU A 25 -0.29 -19.49 5.79
N GLN A 26 -0.78 -18.71 6.77
CA GLN A 26 -2.18 -18.37 6.90
C GLN A 26 -2.69 -17.46 5.77
N ALA A 27 -1.84 -16.58 5.24
CA ALA A 27 -2.21 -15.64 4.18
C ALA A 27 -2.23 -16.28 2.78
N PHE A 28 -1.51 -17.38 2.58
CA PHE A 28 -1.34 -18.02 1.27
C PHE A 28 -2.67 -18.48 0.65
N LYS A 29 -3.45 -19.27 1.39
CA LYS A 29 -4.74 -19.80 0.92
C LYS A 29 -5.79 -18.70 0.68
N PRO A 30 -6.01 -17.74 1.59
CA PRO A 30 -6.93 -16.63 1.35
C PRO A 30 -6.55 -15.74 0.16
N LEU A 31 -5.26 -15.47 -0.06
CA LEU A 31 -4.80 -14.71 -1.23
C LEU A 31 -5.08 -15.47 -2.53
N ALA A 32 -4.83 -16.78 -2.56
CA ALA A 32 -5.14 -17.61 -3.73
C ALA A 32 -6.64 -17.61 -4.06
N LEU A 33 -7.50 -17.74 -3.05
CA LEU A 33 -8.96 -17.66 -3.23
C LEU A 33 -9.39 -16.28 -3.72
N TRP A 34 -8.78 -15.22 -3.20
CA TRP A 34 -9.06 -13.86 -3.64
C TRP A 34 -8.65 -13.62 -5.10
N TYR A 35 -7.53 -14.18 -5.56
CA TYR A 35 -7.16 -14.11 -6.98
C TYR A 35 -8.20 -14.76 -7.89
N ASN A 36 -8.73 -15.92 -7.51
CA ASN A 36 -9.81 -16.57 -8.28
C ASN A 36 -11.05 -15.67 -8.36
N GLN A 37 -11.43 -15.06 -7.24
CA GLN A 37 -12.56 -14.11 -7.19
C GLN A 37 -12.33 -12.87 -8.06
N VAL A 38 -11.09 -12.37 -8.13
CA VAL A 38 -10.73 -11.25 -9.02
C VAL A 38 -10.88 -11.65 -10.48
N GLU A 39 -10.39 -12.81 -10.89
CA GLU A 39 -10.52 -13.28 -12.28
C GLU A 39 -11.98 -13.52 -12.68
N GLU A 40 -12.76 -14.16 -11.81
CA GLU A 40 -14.20 -14.38 -11.99
C GLU A 40 -15.01 -13.08 -12.04
N SER A 41 -14.55 -12.03 -11.35
CA SER A 41 -15.27 -10.76 -11.31
C SER A 41 -15.28 -10.02 -12.66
N GLY A 42 -14.30 -10.27 -13.50
CA GLY A 42 -14.12 -9.57 -14.79
C GLY A 42 -13.68 -8.11 -14.67
N ILE A 43 -13.38 -7.59 -13.48
CA ILE A 43 -13.06 -6.18 -13.26
C ILE A 43 -11.57 -5.92 -13.52
N GLU A 44 -11.27 -5.19 -14.60
CA GLU A 44 -9.89 -4.98 -15.06
C GLU A 44 -9.01 -4.23 -14.05
N SER A 45 -9.59 -3.29 -13.30
CA SER A 45 -8.88 -2.57 -12.23
C SER A 45 -8.33 -3.52 -11.18
N PHE A 46 -9.11 -4.55 -10.80
CA PHE A 46 -8.68 -5.55 -9.82
C PHE A 46 -7.69 -6.54 -10.43
N ARG A 47 -7.79 -6.87 -11.72
CA ARG A 47 -6.75 -7.67 -12.40
C ARG A 47 -5.39 -6.97 -12.41
N THR A 48 -5.38 -5.65 -12.58
CA THR A 48 -4.13 -4.88 -12.50
C THR A 48 -3.53 -4.94 -11.09
N VAL A 49 -4.38 -4.86 -10.06
CA VAL A 49 -3.96 -5.04 -8.67
C VAL A 49 -3.43 -6.44 -8.42
N SER A 50 -4.13 -7.50 -8.87
CA SER A 50 -3.69 -8.88 -8.67
C SER A 50 -2.32 -9.14 -9.32
N ARG A 51 -2.10 -8.66 -10.54
CA ARG A 51 -0.80 -8.73 -11.23
C ARG A 51 0.31 -8.03 -10.45
N SER A 52 0.02 -6.85 -9.90
CA SER A 52 0.99 -6.11 -9.08
C SER A 52 1.35 -6.87 -7.80
N ILE A 53 0.36 -7.48 -7.14
CA ILE A 53 0.58 -8.30 -5.95
C ILE A 53 1.40 -9.54 -6.30
N GLN A 54 1.12 -10.20 -7.43
CA GLN A 54 1.90 -11.35 -7.90
C GLN A 54 3.36 -10.99 -8.20
N ALA A 55 3.60 -9.87 -8.89
CA ALA A 55 4.95 -9.41 -9.22
C ALA A 55 5.82 -9.15 -7.97
N HIS A 56 5.20 -8.75 -6.87
CA HIS A 56 5.88 -8.44 -5.60
C HIS A 56 5.50 -9.38 -4.46
N TYR A 57 5.04 -10.60 -4.78
CA TYR A 57 4.36 -11.49 -3.84
C TYR A 57 5.19 -11.79 -2.58
N LEU A 58 6.48 -12.08 -2.74
CA LEU A 58 7.38 -12.34 -1.61
C LEU A 58 7.53 -11.12 -0.68
N SER A 59 7.65 -9.92 -1.25
CA SER A 59 7.75 -8.68 -0.48
C SER A 59 6.45 -8.39 0.27
N ILE A 60 5.32 -8.67 -0.36
CA ILE A 60 4.00 -8.49 0.25
C ILE A 60 3.79 -9.51 1.37
N LEU A 61 4.19 -10.77 1.18
CA LEU A 61 4.13 -11.78 2.24
C LEU A 61 5.01 -11.43 3.45
N ASN A 62 6.11 -10.70 3.27
CA ASN A 62 6.92 -10.23 4.40
C ASN A 62 6.15 -9.30 5.36
N PHE A 63 5.06 -8.67 4.91
CA PHE A 63 4.14 -7.95 5.80
C PHE A 63 3.66 -8.83 6.95
N PHE A 64 3.39 -10.12 6.73
CA PHE A 64 2.86 -10.99 7.77
C PHE A 64 3.89 -11.42 8.82
N LEU A 65 5.18 -11.14 8.62
CA LEU A 65 6.21 -11.42 9.65
C LEU A 65 6.29 -10.29 10.67
N ASN A 66 6.63 -9.09 10.19
CA ASN A 66 6.93 -7.95 11.04
C ASN A 66 5.80 -6.94 11.11
N ARG A 67 4.78 -7.07 10.24
CA ARG A 67 3.68 -6.11 10.05
C ARG A 67 4.16 -4.67 9.89
N SER A 68 5.38 -4.51 9.37
CA SER A 68 5.96 -3.22 9.08
C SER A 68 5.12 -2.58 7.98
N THR A 69 4.48 -1.46 8.30
CA THR A 69 3.66 -0.69 7.38
C THR A 69 4.46 0.49 6.83
N ASN A 70 4.05 0.98 5.67
CA ASN A 70 4.60 2.19 5.07
C ASN A 70 4.17 3.49 5.80
N ALA A 71 3.44 3.38 6.92
CA ALA A 71 2.84 4.53 7.63
C ALA A 71 3.87 5.59 8.05
N SER A 72 5.04 5.17 8.54
CA SER A 72 6.13 6.09 8.88
C SER A 72 6.68 6.84 7.66
N ALA A 73 6.81 6.15 6.53
CA ALA A 73 7.26 6.75 5.28
C ALA A 73 6.17 7.65 4.64
N GLU A 74 4.90 7.30 4.77
CA GLU A 74 3.77 8.15 4.35
C GLU A 74 3.69 9.43 5.18
N SER A 75 3.80 9.31 6.51
CA SER A 75 3.88 10.45 7.43
C SER A 75 5.08 11.34 7.09
N PHE A 76 6.24 10.75 6.81
CA PHE A 76 7.41 11.49 6.36
C PHE A 76 7.14 12.22 5.03
N ASN A 77 6.62 11.53 4.02
CA ASN A 77 6.27 12.13 2.74
C ASN A 77 5.27 13.29 2.88
N ALA A 78 4.31 13.17 3.81
CA ALA A 78 3.38 14.24 4.14
C ALA A 78 4.08 15.46 4.76
N LYS A 79 4.99 15.25 5.72
CA LYS A 79 5.82 16.32 6.31
C LYS A 79 6.68 17.02 5.26
N VAL A 80 7.31 16.27 4.36
CA VAL A 80 8.12 16.83 3.27
C VAL A 80 7.26 17.63 2.29
N LYS A 81 6.08 17.14 1.93
CA LYS A 81 5.14 17.88 1.07
C LYS A 81 4.70 19.19 1.72
N ALA A 82 4.35 19.17 3.02
CA ALA A 82 3.99 20.38 3.76
C ALA A 82 5.15 21.39 3.82
N PHE A 83 6.37 20.93 4.05
CA PHE A 83 7.57 21.78 4.03
C PHE A 83 7.86 22.40 2.65
N ARG A 84 7.67 21.63 1.58
CA ARG A 84 7.79 22.14 0.21
C ARG A 84 6.73 23.18 -0.12
N ALA A 85 5.51 23.05 0.42
CA ALA A 85 4.44 24.01 0.19
C ALA A 85 4.73 25.39 0.78
N THR A 86 5.44 25.45 1.92
CA THR A 86 5.88 26.70 2.55
C THR A 86 7.14 27.29 1.92
N SER A 87 7.94 26.47 1.23
CA SER A 87 9.21 26.85 0.62
C SER A 87 9.10 26.88 -0.91
N ARG A 88 8.51 27.95 -1.47
CA ARG A 88 8.37 28.10 -2.93
C ARG A 88 9.70 28.52 -3.58
N GLY A 89 10.34 27.57 -4.26
CA GLY A 89 11.63 27.76 -4.93
C GLY A 89 12.80 27.47 -3.99
N VAL A 90 13.72 26.60 -4.43
CA VAL A 90 14.94 26.27 -3.68
C VAL A 90 16.11 26.94 -4.38
N ARG A 91 16.57 28.07 -3.83
CA ARG A 91 17.74 28.81 -4.35
C ARG A 91 19.05 28.31 -3.73
N ASP A 92 19.00 27.79 -2.50
CA ASP A 92 20.11 27.16 -1.79
C ASP A 92 19.74 25.75 -1.35
N ILE A 93 20.34 24.75 -2.01
CA ILE A 93 20.10 23.34 -1.77
C ILE A 93 20.64 22.91 -0.40
N LYS A 94 21.79 23.46 0.04
CA LYS A 94 22.40 23.10 1.33
C LYS A 94 21.51 23.57 2.47
N PHE A 95 21.00 24.80 2.38
CA PHE A 95 20.08 25.34 3.38
C PHE A 95 18.74 24.60 3.40
N PHE A 96 18.23 24.21 2.23
CA PHE A 96 17.02 23.38 2.12
C PHE A 96 17.20 22.02 2.81
N LEU A 97 18.31 21.31 2.55
CA LEU A 97 18.61 20.03 3.19
C LEU A 97 18.81 20.16 4.70
N PHE A 98 19.42 21.25 5.17
CA PHE A 98 19.52 21.56 6.61
C PHE A 98 18.13 21.72 7.26
N ARG A 99 17.20 22.43 6.61
CA ARG A 99 15.83 22.60 7.12
C ARG A 99 15.03 21.30 7.05
N LEU A 100 15.24 20.50 6.00
CA LEU A 100 14.63 19.19 5.85
C LEU A 100 15.08 18.21 6.94
N SER A 101 16.36 18.21 7.30
CA SER A 101 16.88 17.34 8.37
C SER A 101 16.32 17.70 9.75
N LYS A 102 15.92 18.96 9.97
CA LYS A 102 15.24 19.39 11.20
C LYS A 102 13.79 18.91 11.33
N ILE A 103 13.19 18.37 10.27
CA ILE A 103 11.84 17.77 10.28
C ILE A 103 11.90 16.27 10.67
N TYR A 104 13.10 15.68 10.59
CA TYR A 104 13.38 14.30 10.92
C TYR A 104 13.56 14.06 12.44
N ALA A 105 13.99 15.09 13.18
CA ALA A 105 14.09 15.09 14.65
C ALA A 105 12.74 15.37 15.31
#